data_AF-A0A0Q8SGA5-F1
#
_entry.id   AF-A0A0Q8SGA5-F1
#
_cell.length_a   1.000
_cell.length_b   1.000
_cell.length_c   1.000
_cell.angle_alpha   90.00
_cell.angle_beta   90.00
_cell.angle_gamma   90.00
#
_symmetry.space_group_name_H-M   'P 1'
#
loop_
_entity.id
_entity.type
_entity.pdbx_description
1 polymer ?
#
loop_
_entity_poly.entity_id
_entity_poly.type
_entity_poly.pdbx_seq_one_letter_code
_entity_poly.pdbx_strand_id
1 'polypeptide(L)'
;MPHLQAAGHSVHAPDLPAHGRHWRLARGRTTLADMARHVCRLVDALDGPVFIVAHSRGGIVASTVAEMVRPGKVAGVAYLAAYMLQSGERVADFFRQDRDSLVRRHLRIHRATLTDSLAPEAYRETLYADCSDADVALASALLTPEPALPALTRLKLTPERYGRVRRHYIELTQDRAVTIALQRQMQAASLCASVASLDASHSAYFSCPDRLAQTIHQMAQGG
;
A
#
# COMPACT_ATOMS: atom_id res chain seq x y z
N MET A 1 -4.56 14.75 -6.03
CA MET A 1 -4.55 13.72 -7.08
C MET A 1 -5.49 14.17 -8.18
N PRO A 2 -4.98 14.95 -9.15
CA PRO A 2 -5.84 15.72 -10.06
C PRO A 2 -6.82 14.87 -10.86
N HIS A 3 -6.40 13.70 -11.33
CA HIS A 3 -7.22 12.80 -12.15
C HIS A 3 -8.46 12.27 -11.42
N LEU A 4 -8.33 11.87 -10.14
CA LEU A 4 -9.48 11.41 -9.34
C LEU A 4 -10.40 12.58 -8.96
N GLN A 5 -9.84 13.76 -8.68
CA GLN A 5 -10.63 14.96 -8.40
C GLN A 5 -11.41 15.42 -9.63
N ALA A 6 -10.81 15.34 -10.83
CA ALA A 6 -11.47 15.60 -12.10
C ALA A 6 -12.61 14.60 -12.38
N ALA A 7 -12.50 13.38 -11.86
CA ALA A 7 -13.57 12.36 -11.91
C ALA A 7 -14.65 12.53 -10.82
N GLY A 8 -14.64 13.65 -10.08
CA GLY A 8 -15.67 14.01 -9.09
C GLY A 8 -15.41 13.50 -7.67
N HIS A 9 -14.25 12.90 -7.38
CA HIS A 9 -13.95 12.35 -6.05
C HIS A 9 -13.34 13.39 -5.11
N SER A 10 -13.73 13.36 -3.84
CA SER A 10 -12.96 13.98 -2.77
C SER A 10 -11.81 13.06 -2.37
N VAL A 11 -10.57 13.54 -2.47
CA VAL A 11 -9.37 12.71 -2.28
C VAL A 11 -8.54 13.19 -1.10
N HIS A 12 -8.21 12.26 -0.21
CA HIS A 12 -7.31 12.48 0.93
C HIS A 12 -6.07 11.59 0.79
N ALA A 13 -4.88 12.17 0.94
CA ALA A 13 -3.60 11.45 0.90
C ALA A 13 -2.78 11.80 2.17
N PRO A 14 -3.11 11.19 3.33
CA PRO A 14 -2.44 11.49 4.58
C PRO A 14 -1.02 10.89 4.64
N ASP A 15 -0.07 11.63 5.22
CA ASP A 15 1.21 11.06 5.66
C ASP A 15 0.96 10.15 6.87
N LEU A 16 1.35 8.87 6.77
CA LEU A 16 1.29 7.95 7.90
C LEU A 16 2.29 8.37 9.02
N PRO A 17 2.05 7.98 10.28
CA PRO A 17 3.05 8.12 11.33
C PRO A 17 4.41 7.54 10.91
N ALA A 18 5.49 8.27 11.22
CA ALA A 18 6.86 7.97 10.78
C ALA A 18 7.06 7.91 9.26
N HIS A 19 6.23 8.60 8.47
CA HIS A 19 6.41 8.80 7.02
C HIS A 19 6.38 10.30 6.66
N GLY A 20 6.72 10.59 5.40
CA GLY A 20 6.62 11.92 4.81
C GLY A 20 7.36 12.96 5.66
N ARG A 21 6.70 14.08 5.97
CA ARG A 21 7.32 15.16 6.76
C ARG A 21 7.61 14.77 8.22
N HIS A 22 7.05 13.67 8.69
CA HIS A 22 7.13 13.22 10.08
C HIS A 22 8.02 11.98 10.26
N TRP A 23 8.80 11.59 9.25
CA TRP A 23 9.59 10.35 9.27
C TRP A 23 10.60 10.23 10.42
N ARG A 24 11.08 11.37 10.95
CA ARG A 24 11.99 11.40 12.11
C ARG A 24 11.26 11.19 13.44
N LEU A 25 9.96 11.43 13.50
CA LEU A 25 9.17 11.31 14.72
C LEU A 25 8.81 9.84 14.98
N ALA A 26 8.94 9.39 16.23
CA ALA A 26 8.60 8.03 16.65
C ALA A 26 9.27 6.90 15.82
N ARG A 27 10.45 7.20 15.24
CA ARG A 27 11.27 6.24 14.50
C ARG A 27 11.58 5.02 15.35
N GLY A 28 11.33 3.83 14.79
CA GLY A 28 11.53 2.55 15.46
C GLY A 28 10.51 2.20 16.55
N ARG A 29 9.55 3.08 16.85
CA ARG A 29 8.50 2.86 17.86
C ARG A 29 7.10 2.79 17.26
N THR A 30 6.95 3.21 16.00
CA THR A 30 5.66 3.22 15.31
C THR A 30 5.21 1.80 14.98
N THR A 31 4.01 1.44 15.47
CA THR A 31 3.39 0.14 15.23
C THR A 31 2.39 0.18 14.08
N LEU A 32 2.01 -0.99 13.55
CA LEU A 32 0.91 -1.10 12.58
C LEU A 32 -0.40 -0.50 13.12
N ALA A 33 -0.67 -0.71 14.41
CA ALA A 33 -1.86 -0.16 15.06
C ALA A 33 -1.82 1.38 15.19
N ASP A 34 -0.65 2.00 15.35
CA ASP A 34 -0.53 3.46 15.35
C ASP A 34 -0.91 4.03 13.98
N MET A 35 -0.42 3.42 12.90
CA MET A 35 -0.74 3.80 11.52
C MET A 35 -2.23 3.63 11.23
N ALA A 36 -2.79 2.46 11.56
CA ALA A 36 -4.22 2.20 11.36
C ALA A 36 -5.10 3.16 12.16
N ARG A 37 -4.78 3.43 13.45
CA ARG A 37 -5.52 4.41 14.27
C ARG A 37 -5.47 5.82 13.69
N HIS A 38 -4.34 6.21 13.10
CA HIS A 38 -4.24 7.51 12.43
C HIS A 38 -5.24 7.61 11.27
N VAL A 39 -5.29 6.59 10.42
CA VAL A 39 -6.25 6.55 9.30
C VAL A 39 -7.69 6.43 9.79
N CYS A 40 -7.99 5.62 10.81
CA CYS A 40 -9.34 5.52 11.37
C CYS A 40 -9.85 6.88 11.86
N ARG A 41 -9.02 7.68 12.53
CA ARG A 41 -9.42 9.04 12.98
C ARG A 41 -9.77 9.94 11.80
N LEU A 42 -9.00 9.86 10.71
CA LEU A 42 -9.34 10.60 9.48
C LEU A 42 -10.68 10.13 8.92
N VAL A 43 -10.85 8.81 8.74
CA VAL A 43 -12.09 8.22 8.19
C VAL A 43 -13.31 8.57 9.05
N ASP A 44 -13.18 8.54 10.37
CA ASP A 44 -14.25 8.88 11.29
C ASP A 44 -14.65 10.36 11.25
N ALA A 45 -13.75 11.25 10.83
CA ALA A 45 -14.00 12.68 10.67
C ALA A 45 -14.63 13.05 9.31
N LEU A 46 -14.63 12.13 8.34
CA LEU A 46 -15.23 12.35 7.02
C LEU A 46 -16.71 11.97 7.01
N ASP A 47 -17.50 12.64 6.19
CA ASP A 47 -18.89 12.31 5.95
C ASP A 47 -19.01 11.06 5.07
N GLY A 48 -19.85 10.12 5.48
CA GLY A 48 -20.12 8.90 4.72
C GLY A 48 -18.99 7.85 4.73
N PRO A 49 -19.16 6.76 3.96
CA PRO A 49 -18.16 5.71 3.79
C PRO A 49 -17.05 6.16 2.84
N VAL A 50 -15.82 5.68 3.07
CA VAL A 50 -14.67 5.94 2.20
C VAL A 50 -14.28 4.72 1.37
N PHE A 51 -13.72 4.97 0.20
CA PHE A 51 -13.02 3.96 -0.59
C PHE A 51 -11.51 4.12 -0.38
N ILE A 52 -10.84 3.11 0.16
CA ILE A 52 -9.41 3.17 0.48
C ILE A 52 -8.60 2.63 -0.70
N VAL A 53 -7.59 3.37 -1.15
CA VAL A 53 -6.57 2.85 -2.07
C VAL A 53 -5.27 2.68 -1.31
N ALA A 54 -4.72 1.47 -1.32
CA ALA A 54 -3.54 1.12 -0.56
C ALA A 54 -2.47 0.55 -1.50
N HIS A 55 -1.27 1.13 -1.44
CA HIS A 55 -0.14 0.73 -2.28
C HIS A 55 0.91 -0.03 -1.46
N SER A 56 1.47 -1.11 -2.01
CA SER A 56 2.61 -1.84 -1.42
C SER A 56 2.36 -2.24 0.06
N ARG A 57 3.29 -1.89 0.98
CA ARG A 57 3.13 -2.10 2.44
C ARG A 57 1.92 -1.37 3.04
N GLY A 58 1.35 -0.38 2.36
CA GLY A 58 0.08 0.23 2.76
C GLY A 58 -1.08 -0.76 2.83
N GLY A 59 -1.02 -1.89 2.11
CA GLY A 59 -2.05 -2.93 2.15
C GLY A 59 -2.33 -3.46 3.57
N ILE A 60 -1.30 -3.70 4.38
CA ILE A 60 -1.49 -4.17 5.77
C ILE A 60 -2.11 -3.09 6.66
N VAL A 61 -1.86 -1.81 6.36
CA VAL A 61 -2.49 -0.70 7.07
C VAL A 61 -3.97 -0.66 6.71
N ALA A 62 -4.33 -0.74 5.43
CA ALA A 62 -5.72 -0.74 4.99
C ALA A 62 -6.53 -1.92 5.52
N SER A 63 -5.96 -3.13 5.54
CA SER A 63 -6.61 -4.30 6.16
C SER A 63 -6.84 -4.09 7.66
N THR A 64 -5.88 -3.49 8.36
CA THR A 64 -6.01 -3.18 9.80
C THR A 64 -7.03 -2.06 10.04
N VAL A 65 -7.12 -1.06 9.15
CA VAL A 65 -8.16 -0.02 9.21
C VAL A 65 -9.54 -0.64 9.04
N ALA A 66 -9.73 -1.50 8.04
CA ALA A 66 -10.98 -2.21 7.81
C ALA A 66 -11.40 -3.10 9.00
N GLU A 67 -10.43 -3.64 9.75
CA GLU A 67 -10.70 -4.33 11.01
C GLU A 67 -11.17 -3.37 12.13
N MET A 68 -10.47 -2.25 12.29
CA MET A 68 -10.59 -1.37 13.46
C MET A 68 -11.70 -0.32 13.36
N VAL A 69 -12.00 0.16 12.15
CA VAL A 69 -12.93 1.27 11.93
C VAL A 69 -14.38 0.88 12.25
N ARG A 70 -15.24 1.87 12.52
CA ARG A 70 -16.66 1.63 12.73
C ARG A 70 -17.27 0.95 11.49
N PRO A 71 -18.14 -0.08 11.66
CA PRO A 71 -18.77 -0.76 10.52
C PRO A 71 -19.49 0.23 9.61
N GLY A 72 -19.41 0.01 8.30
CA GLY A 72 -20.05 0.88 7.31
C GLY A 72 -19.26 2.17 6.98
N LYS A 73 -18.10 2.42 7.61
CA LYS A 73 -17.24 3.57 7.26
C LYS A 73 -16.30 3.33 6.08
N VAL A 74 -16.11 2.08 5.67
CA VAL A 74 -15.28 1.72 4.51
C VAL A 74 -16.16 0.99 3.50
N ALA A 75 -16.36 1.60 2.33
CA ALA A 75 -17.12 1.03 1.22
C ALA A 75 -16.34 -0.10 0.53
N GLY A 76 -15.01 0.04 0.46
CA GLY A 76 -14.13 -0.95 -0.15
C GLY A 76 -12.66 -0.55 -0.04
N VAL A 77 -11.78 -1.48 -0.38
CA VAL A 77 -10.34 -1.29 -0.46
C VAL A 77 -9.82 -1.75 -1.81
N ALA A 78 -9.09 -0.89 -2.53
CA ALA A 78 -8.27 -1.27 -3.68
C ALA A 78 -6.81 -1.45 -3.25
N TYR A 79 -6.28 -2.65 -3.48
CA TYR A 79 -4.88 -3.02 -3.24
C TYR A 79 -4.09 -2.84 -4.54
N LEU A 80 -3.31 -1.76 -4.63
CA LEU A 80 -2.43 -1.48 -5.76
C LEU A 80 -1.06 -2.11 -5.51
N ALA A 81 -0.75 -3.22 -6.19
CA ALA A 81 0.45 -4.03 -5.97
C ALA A 81 0.81 -4.16 -4.46
N ALA A 82 -0.22 -4.36 -3.64
CA ALA A 82 -0.12 -4.22 -2.20
C ALA A 82 -0.17 -5.58 -1.49
N TYR A 83 0.37 -5.61 -0.27
CA TYR A 83 0.31 -6.78 0.59
C TYR A 83 -1.13 -7.00 1.10
N MET A 84 -1.88 -7.86 0.41
CA MET A 84 -3.23 -8.29 0.78
C MET A 84 -3.16 -9.65 1.49
N LEU A 85 -2.76 -9.60 2.77
CA LEU A 85 -2.46 -10.79 3.56
C LEU A 85 -3.68 -11.30 4.35
N GLN A 86 -3.64 -12.58 4.71
CA GLN A 86 -4.60 -13.24 5.58
C GLN A 86 -4.33 -12.96 7.07
N SER A 87 -5.30 -13.29 7.91
CA SER A 87 -5.13 -13.22 9.37
C SER A 87 -3.98 -14.14 9.82
N GLY A 88 -3.15 -13.68 10.75
CA GLY A 88 -1.96 -14.40 11.23
C GLY A 88 -0.69 -14.22 10.38
N GLU A 89 -0.82 -13.71 9.16
CA GLU A 89 0.32 -13.45 8.26
C GLU A 89 0.97 -12.09 8.52
N ARG A 90 2.18 -11.91 8.01
CA ARG A 90 2.96 -10.65 8.09
C ARG A 90 3.82 -10.46 6.85
N VAL A 91 4.12 -9.22 6.51
CA VAL A 91 4.91 -8.85 5.31
C VAL A 91 6.26 -9.56 5.28
N ALA A 92 6.94 -9.67 6.42
CA ALA A 92 8.26 -10.31 6.49
C ALA A 92 8.28 -11.80 6.09
N ASP A 93 7.13 -12.49 6.14
CA ASP A 93 7.03 -13.88 5.69
C ASP A 93 6.98 -13.94 4.15
N PHE A 94 6.18 -13.08 3.52
CA PHE A 94 6.02 -12.98 2.05
C PHE A 94 7.25 -12.40 1.37
N PHE A 95 7.87 -11.39 1.99
CA PHE A 95 9.12 -10.81 1.51
C PHE A 95 10.24 -11.86 1.35
N ARG A 96 10.27 -12.88 2.23
CA ARG A 96 11.27 -13.95 2.14
C ARG A 96 10.97 -14.93 1.00
N GLN A 97 9.69 -15.11 0.66
CA GLN A 97 9.21 -16.00 -0.40
C GLN A 97 9.42 -15.39 -1.80
N ASP A 98 9.34 -14.07 -1.94
CA ASP A 98 9.51 -13.36 -3.21
C ASP A 98 11.00 -13.30 -3.63
N ARG A 99 11.51 -14.41 -4.16
CA ARG A 99 12.92 -14.59 -4.52
C ARG A 99 13.37 -13.67 -5.66
N ASP A 100 12.44 -13.24 -6.49
CA ASP A 100 12.68 -12.42 -7.68
C ASP A 100 12.55 -10.92 -7.39
N SER A 101 12.01 -10.54 -6.22
CA SER A 101 11.97 -9.15 -5.78
C SER A 101 13.35 -8.51 -5.68
N LEU A 102 13.51 -7.37 -6.34
CA LEU A 102 14.71 -6.53 -6.23
C LEU A 102 14.76 -5.81 -4.87
N VAL A 103 13.63 -5.57 -4.21
CA VAL A 103 13.64 -5.04 -2.83
C VAL A 103 14.40 -6.02 -1.94
N ARG A 104 14.18 -7.33 -2.10
CA ARG A 104 14.91 -8.36 -1.33
C ARG A 104 16.42 -8.29 -1.49
N ARG A 105 16.89 -7.95 -2.69
CA ARG A 105 18.33 -7.88 -3.03
C ARG A 105 19.01 -6.63 -2.49
N HIS A 106 18.28 -5.52 -2.41
CA HIS A 106 18.84 -4.20 -2.12
C HIS A 106 18.36 -3.58 -0.78
N LEU A 107 17.63 -4.33 0.03
CA LEU A 107 17.16 -3.85 1.33
C LEU A 107 18.32 -3.66 2.31
N ARG A 108 18.38 -2.50 2.96
CA ARG A 108 19.29 -2.19 4.06
C ARG A 108 18.50 -2.12 5.36
N ILE A 109 18.87 -2.93 6.34
CA ILE A 109 18.25 -2.96 7.68
C ILE A 109 19.08 -2.12 8.64
N HIS A 110 18.45 -1.13 9.26
CA HIS A 110 19.07 -0.22 10.23
C HIS A 110 18.62 -0.59 11.65
N ARG A 111 19.36 -1.51 12.28
CA ARG A 111 19.01 -2.07 13.60
C ARG A 111 18.88 -1.02 14.70
N ALA A 112 19.80 -0.06 14.74
CA ALA A 112 19.82 0.99 15.77
C ALA A 112 18.55 1.83 15.79
N THR A 113 17.89 1.97 14.64
CA THR A 113 16.69 2.80 14.49
C THR A 113 15.43 1.99 14.21
N LEU A 114 15.53 0.66 14.16
CA LEU A 114 14.45 -0.26 13.79
C LEU A 114 13.70 0.19 12.52
N THR A 115 14.48 0.54 11.49
CA THR A 115 13.96 0.90 10.15
C THR A 115 14.62 0.08 9.06
N ASP A 116 13.98 0.01 7.91
CA ASP A 116 14.55 -0.51 6.67
C ASP A 116 14.51 0.55 5.57
N SER A 117 15.38 0.41 4.57
CA SER A 117 15.40 1.31 3.41
C SER A 117 15.97 0.58 2.21
N LEU A 118 15.45 0.86 1.02
CA LEU A 118 16.07 0.40 -0.21
C LEU A 118 17.40 1.17 -0.45
N ALA A 119 18.39 0.52 -1.03
CA ALA A 119 19.62 1.17 -1.44
C ALA A 119 19.33 2.21 -2.55
N PRO A 120 19.84 3.46 -2.47
CA PRO A 120 19.52 4.50 -3.46
C PRO A 120 19.81 4.12 -4.90
N GLU A 121 20.90 3.39 -5.13
CA GLU A 121 21.28 2.87 -6.45
C GLU A 121 20.23 1.94 -7.08
N ALA A 122 19.35 1.34 -6.27
CA ALA A 122 18.32 0.42 -6.71
C ALA A 122 16.93 1.07 -6.89
N TYR A 123 16.76 2.35 -6.53
CA TYR A 123 15.44 3.02 -6.55
C TYR A 123 14.77 2.94 -7.92
N ARG A 124 15.49 3.34 -8.97
CA ARG A 124 14.95 3.31 -10.34
C ARG A 124 14.53 1.90 -10.73
N GLU A 125 15.46 0.95 -10.70
CA GLU A 125 15.20 -0.39 -11.22
C GLU A 125 14.13 -1.13 -10.41
N THR A 126 14.04 -0.88 -9.11
CA THR A 126 13.13 -1.61 -8.21
C THR A 126 11.73 -0.99 -8.15
N LEU A 127 11.64 0.34 -8.02
CA LEU A 127 10.39 1.03 -7.69
C LEU A 127 9.84 1.92 -8.81
N TYR A 128 10.67 2.34 -9.76
CA TYR A 128 10.36 3.40 -10.73
C TYR A 128 10.85 3.07 -12.14
N ALA A 129 10.83 1.79 -12.53
CA ALA A 129 11.53 1.29 -13.72
C ALA A 129 11.00 1.88 -15.04
N ASP A 130 9.74 2.30 -15.04
CA ASP A 130 8.98 2.88 -16.16
C ASP A 130 8.62 4.36 -15.92
N CYS A 131 9.21 5.00 -14.91
CA CYS A 131 8.93 6.41 -14.58
C CYS A 131 9.92 7.35 -15.27
N SER A 132 9.54 8.61 -15.42
CA SER A 132 10.40 9.65 -16.00
C SER A 132 11.58 9.98 -15.07
N ASP A 133 12.65 10.55 -15.63
CA ASP A 133 13.80 10.99 -14.81
C ASP A 133 13.42 12.04 -13.76
N ALA A 134 12.47 12.90 -14.08
CA ALA A 134 11.95 13.90 -13.15
C ALA A 134 11.23 13.25 -11.96
N ASP A 135 10.39 12.24 -12.22
CA ASP A 135 9.69 11.51 -11.16
C ASP A 135 10.66 10.72 -10.29
N VAL A 136 11.66 10.06 -10.91
CA VAL A 136 12.69 9.32 -10.17
C VAL A 136 13.50 10.27 -9.28
N ALA A 137 13.88 11.46 -9.78
CA ALA A 137 14.60 12.46 -9.00
C ALA A 137 13.75 12.98 -7.83
N LEU A 138 12.49 13.32 -8.09
CA LEU A 138 11.54 13.76 -7.06
C LEU A 138 11.36 12.68 -5.99
N ALA A 139 11.06 11.45 -6.39
CA ALA A 139 10.83 10.35 -5.47
C ALA A 139 12.08 10.05 -4.63
N SER A 140 13.26 10.02 -5.27
CA SER A 140 14.54 9.79 -4.57
C SER A 140 14.81 10.85 -3.50
N ALA A 141 14.40 12.09 -3.72
CA ALA A 141 14.53 13.17 -2.74
C ALA A 141 13.52 13.07 -1.57
N LEU A 142 12.40 12.37 -1.78
CA LEU A 142 11.31 12.24 -0.81
C LEU A 142 11.31 10.91 -0.04
N LEU A 143 12.02 9.88 -0.53
CA LEU A 143 12.09 8.59 0.13
C LEU A 143 12.75 8.69 1.52
N THR A 144 12.13 8.05 2.50
CA THR A 144 12.58 8.04 3.90
C THR A 144 12.70 6.60 4.40
N PRO A 145 13.52 6.34 5.44
CA PRO A 145 13.56 5.03 6.08
C PRO A 145 12.17 4.59 6.59
N GLU A 146 11.78 3.38 6.22
CA GLU A 146 10.51 2.73 6.56
C GLU A 146 10.58 2.12 7.97
N PRO A 147 9.57 2.31 8.84
CA PRO A 147 9.53 1.62 10.13
C PRO A 147 9.43 0.10 9.96
N ALA A 148 10.26 -0.66 10.67
CA ALA A 148 10.30 -2.13 10.51
C ALA A 148 9.17 -2.88 11.23
N LEU A 149 8.70 -2.36 12.37
CA LEU A 149 7.71 -3.06 13.23
C LEU A 149 6.41 -3.43 12.51
N PRO A 150 5.80 -2.57 11.66
CA PRO A 150 4.60 -2.94 10.92
C PRO A 150 4.78 -4.20 10.07
N ALA A 151 5.90 -4.36 9.36
CA ALA A 151 6.15 -5.54 8.53
C ALA A 151 6.38 -6.83 9.34
N LEU A 152 6.76 -6.71 10.60
CA LEU A 152 6.96 -7.83 11.53
C LEU A 152 5.67 -8.24 12.27
N THR A 153 4.64 -7.40 12.21
CA THR A 153 3.38 -7.57 12.94
C THR A 153 2.49 -8.58 12.22
N ARG A 154 2.03 -9.61 12.95
CA ARG A 154 1.01 -10.54 12.43
C ARG A 154 -0.35 -9.84 12.42
N LEU A 155 -1.06 -9.93 11.29
CA LEU A 155 -2.38 -9.36 11.16
C LEU A 155 -3.37 -10.10 12.06
N LYS A 156 -4.35 -9.36 12.59
CA LYS A 156 -5.48 -9.89 13.34
C LYS A 156 -6.73 -9.41 12.63
N LEU A 157 -7.23 -10.21 11.69
CA LEU A 157 -8.37 -9.88 10.85
C LEU A 157 -9.50 -10.88 11.13
N THR A 158 -10.74 -10.39 11.15
CA THR A 158 -11.93 -11.20 11.45
C THR A 158 -12.90 -11.23 10.27
N PRO A 159 -13.67 -12.33 10.08
CA PRO A 159 -14.74 -12.38 9.10
C PRO A 159 -15.81 -11.29 9.30
N GLU A 160 -16.08 -10.89 10.54
CA GLU A 160 -17.14 -9.96 10.92
C GLU A 160 -16.78 -8.49 10.65
N ARG A 161 -15.49 -8.16 10.58
CA ARG A 161 -14.97 -6.82 10.31
C ARG A 161 -14.32 -6.77 8.94
N TYR A 162 -13.01 -6.99 8.87
CA TYR A 162 -12.24 -6.99 7.62
C TYR A 162 -12.89 -7.87 6.54
N GLY A 163 -13.38 -9.05 6.92
CA GLY A 163 -13.99 -10.01 6.01
C GLY A 163 -15.18 -9.46 5.21
N ARG A 164 -15.96 -8.52 5.79
CA ARG A 164 -17.14 -7.91 5.17
C ARG A 164 -16.81 -6.75 4.20
N VAL A 165 -15.60 -6.22 4.26
CA VAL A 165 -15.21 -5.11 3.38
C VAL A 165 -14.91 -5.65 1.99
N ARG A 166 -15.45 -5.00 0.94
CA ARG A 166 -15.14 -5.36 -0.44
C ARG A 166 -13.69 -5.06 -0.75
N ARG A 167 -13.04 -5.99 -1.44
CA ARG A 167 -11.62 -5.92 -1.78
C ARG A 167 -11.46 -5.97 -3.28
N HIS A 168 -10.71 -5.05 -3.83
CA HIS A 168 -10.32 -5.00 -5.24
C HIS A 168 -8.81 -5.05 -5.33
N TYR A 169 -8.27 -5.62 -6.40
CA TYR A 169 -6.82 -5.67 -6.61
C TYR A 169 -6.47 -4.98 -7.93
N ILE A 170 -5.44 -4.15 -7.92
CA ILE A 170 -4.84 -3.57 -9.12
C ILE A 170 -3.43 -4.15 -9.20
N GLU A 171 -3.25 -5.14 -10.08
CA GLU A 171 -1.95 -5.79 -10.27
C GLU A 171 -1.10 -5.02 -11.28
N LEU A 172 0.21 -4.98 -11.02
CA LEU A 172 1.20 -4.29 -11.85
C LEU A 172 2.11 -5.34 -12.46
N THR A 173 2.00 -5.56 -13.77
CA THR A 173 2.60 -6.74 -14.43
C THR A 173 4.11 -6.66 -14.59
N GLN A 174 4.69 -5.45 -14.52
CA GLN A 174 6.15 -5.22 -14.58
C GLN A 174 6.75 -4.91 -13.21
N ASP A 175 6.01 -5.16 -12.12
CA ASP A 175 6.47 -4.87 -10.76
C ASP A 175 7.65 -5.77 -10.36
N ARG A 176 8.75 -5.12 -9.95
CA ARG A 176 10.00 -5.75 -9.50
C ARG A 176 10.20 -5.67 -7.98
N ALA A 177 9.27 -5.03 -7.27
CA ALA A 177 9.28 -4.87 -5.84
C ALA A 177 8.36 -5.87 -5.14
N VAL A 178 7.08 -5.91 -5.53
CA VAL A 178 6.12 -6.96 -5.15
C VAL A 178 5.82 -7.70 -6.44
N THR A 179 6.51 -8.79 -6.71
CA THR A 179 6.45 -9.41 -8.04
C THR A 179 5.04 -9.86 -8.40
N ILE A 180 4.71 -9.87 -9.70
CA ILE A 180 3.39 -10.32 -10.18
C ILE A 180 3.02 -11.72 -9.67
N ALA A 181 4.02 -12.60 -9.50
CA ALA A 181 3.84 -13.92 -8.92
C ALA A 181 3.36 -13.82 -7.46
N LEU A 182 4.00 -12.98 -6.64
CA LEU A 182 3.59 -12.75 -5.26
C LEU A 182 2.21 -12.07 -5.16
N GLN A 183 1.94 -11.08 -6.03
CA GLN A 183 0.62 -10.42 -6.10
C GLN A 183 -0.49 -11.45 -6.35
N ARG A 184 -0.32 -12.31 -7.37
CA ARG A 184 -1.29 -13.36 -7.71
C ARG A 184 -1.39 -14.45 -6.63
N GLN A 185 -0.30 -14.77 -5.94
CA GLN A 185 -0.36 -15.66 -4.77
C GLN A 185 -1.28 -15.09 -3.68
N MET A 186 -1.15 -13.80 -3.35
CA MET A 186 -2.00 -13.14 -2.35
C MET A 186 -3.46 -13.03 -2.81
N GLN A 187 -3.69 -12.78 -4.10
CA GLN A 187 -5.04 -12.79 -4.70
C GLN A 187 -5.68 -14.18 -4.61
N ALA A 188 -4.95 -15.26 -4.91
CA ALA A 188 -5.47 -16.62 -4.80
C ALA A 188 -5.86 -17.01 -3.35
N ALA A 189 -5.19 -16.42 -2.36
CA ALA A 189 -5.48 -16.63 -0.94
C ALA A 189 -6.66 -15.81 -0.42
N SER A 190 -7.16 -14.81 -1.16
CA SER A 190 -8.18 -13.87 -0.69
C SER A 190 -9.24 -13.59 -1.76
N LEU A 191 -10.52 -13.74 -1.43
CA LEU A 191 -11.60 -13.36 -2.35
C LEU A 191 -11.57 -11.85 -2.65
N CYS A 192 -11.30 -11.53 -3.92
CA CYS A 192 -11.39 -10.20 -4.52
C CYS A 192 -12.73 -10.06 -5.25
N ALA A 193 -13.41 -8.94 -5.06
CA ALA A 193 -14.59 -8.56 -5.84
C ALA A 193 -14.24 -8.27 -7.30
N SER A 194 -13.08 -7.65 -7.54
CA SER A 194 -12.52 -7.51 -8.89
C SER A 194 -10.99 -7.44 -8.86
N VAL A 195 -10.39 -7.77 -9.99
CA VAL A 195 -8.96 -7.60 -10.26
C VAL A 195 -8.81 -6.85 -11.58
N ALA A 196 -7.94 -5.85 -11.61
CA ALA A 196 -7.54 -5.15 -12.83
C ALA A 196 -6.02 -5.25 -12.99
N SER A 197 -5.55 -5.39 -14.22
CA SER A 197 -4.12 -5.48 -14.54
C SER A 197 -3.66 -4.23 -15.28
N LEU A 198 -2.57 -3.61 -14.82
CA LEU A 198 -1.90 -2.52 -15.51
C LEU A 198 -0.49 -2.95 -15.93
N ASP A 199 -0.14 -2.64 -17.16
CA ASP A 199 1.23 -2.80 -17.67
C ASP A 199 2.10 -1.64 -17.19
N ALA A 200 2.58 -1.77 -15.96
CA ALA A 200 3.40 -0.78 -15.26
C ALA A 200 4.30 -1.45 -14.22
N SER A 201 5.36 -0.74 -13.83
CA SER A 201 6.21 -1.10 -12.68
C SER A 201 5.53 -0.73 -11.36
N HIS A 202 6.25 -0.74 -10.24
CA HIS A 202 5.69 -0.57 -8.90
C HIS A 202 4.94 0.77 -8.69
N SER A 203 5.38 1.86 -9.36
CA SER A 203 4.86 3.21 -9.10
C SER A 203 3.93 3.71 -10.21
N ALA A 204 2.86 2.96 -10.50
CA ALA A 204 1.86 3.30 -11.51
C ALA A 204 1.19 4.68 -11.32
N TYR A 205 1.23 5.24 -10.10
CA TYR A 205 0.79 6.60 -9.83
C TYR A 205 1.69 7.69 -10.41
N PHE A 206 2.91 7.35 -10.85
CA PHE A 206 3.77 8.20 -11.67
C PHE A 206 3.74 7.78 -13.15
N SER A 207 3.89 6.49 -13.47
CA SER A 207 4.07 6.05 -14.85
C SER A 207 2.80 6.01 -15.70
N CYS A 208 1.63 5.75 -15.09
CA CYS A 208 0.35 5.74 -15.82
C CYS A 208 -0.84 6.26 -14.97
N PRO A 209 -0.76 7.51 -14.45
CA PRO A 209 -1.72 8.06 -13.50
C PRO A 209 -3.16 8.13 -14.04
N ASP A 210 -3.35 8.40 -15.34
CA ASP A 210 -4.67 8.42 -15.98
C ASP A 210 -5.36 7.06 -15.93
N ARG A 211 -4.65 6.01 -16.37
CA ARG A 211 -5.17 4.64 -16.36
C ARG A 211 -5.46 4.18 -14.95
N LEU A 212 -4.54 4.44 -14.01
CA LEU A 212 -4.74 4.10 -12.60
C LEU A 212 -5.98 4.80 -12.02
N ALA A 213 -6.14 6.10 -12.28
CA ALA A 213 -7.30 6.85 -11.78
C ALA A 213 -8.62 6.34 -12.38
N GLN A 214 -8.65 6.01 -13.66
CA GLN A 214 -9.81 5.42 -14.31
C GLN A 214 -10.18 4.06 -13.68
N THR A 215 -9.18 3.19 -13.45
CA THR A 215 -9.39 1.90 -12.79
C THR A 215 -9.94 2.06 -11.37
N ILE A 216 -9.36 2.96 -10.58
CA ILE A 216 -9.84 3.26 -9.22
C ILE A 216 -11.28 3.80 -9.27
N HIS A 217 -11.58 4.73 -10.19
CA HIS A 217 -12.94 5.27 -10.34
C HIS A 217 -13.95 4.16 -10.66
N GLN A 218 -13.65 3.26 -11.59
CA GLN A 218 -14.52 2.13 -11.93
C GLN A 218 -14.76 1.20 -10.72
N MET A 219 -13.71 0.88 -9.97
CA MET A 219 -13.83 0.05 -8.76
C MET A 219 -14.67 0.73 -7.67
N ALA A 220 -14.53 2.04 -7.50
CA ALA A 220 -15.30 2.80 -6.52
C ALA A 220 -16.79 2.94 -6.89
N GLN A 221 -17.13 2.95 -8.19
CA GLN A 221 -18.52 3.03 -8.67
C GLN A 221 -19.22 1.66 -8.76
N GLY A 222 -18.47 0.56 -8.93
CA GLY A 222 -19.00 -0.81 -8.93
C GLY A 222 -19.35 -1.36 -7.54
N GLY A 223 -19.45 -0.48 -6.54
CA GLY A 223 -19.80 -0.73 -5.14
C GLY A 223 -21.30 -0.65 -4.90
#